data_AF-A0A956XAS5-F1
#
_entry.id   AF-A0A956XAS5-F1
#
_cell.length_a   1.000
_cell.length_b   1.000
_cell.length_c   1.000
_cell.angle_alpha   90.00
_cell.angle_beta   90.00
_cell.angle_gamma   90.00
#
_symmetry.space_group_name_H-M   'P 1'
#
loop_
_entity.id
_entity.type
_entity.pdbx_description
1 polymer ?
#
loop_
_entity_poly.entity_id
_entity_poly.type
_entity_poly.pdbx_seq_one_letter_code
_entity_poly.pdbx_strand_id
1 'polypeptide(L)'
;MKKKFTCMLVVGALLWGTAVSAFAAGSLAPWQAADAVRDALFAAQKALLLADDAAAQDQWQTAQELVTTEFAAFPTAVQDTVQHAFADGRTAIAAADTAGLAAARGQITGALYWGAYENLQQAIAAGDQQTAQAWLLVREFRRVLFRSTLCPFTSPFRSSEERRRKE
;
A
#
# COMPACT_ATOMS: atom_id res chain seq x y z
N MET A 1 72.76 13.44 -12.13
CA MET A 1 71.89 13.83 -13.26
C MET A 1 70.49 14.14 -12.73
N LYS A 2 70.00 15.36 -13.02
CA LYS A 2 68.63 15.70 -13.47
C LYS A 2 67.42 15.24 -12.61
N LYS A 3 66.44 16.04 -12.20
CA LYS A 3 66.06 17.46 -12.33
C LYS A 3 65.01 17.73 -11.23
N LYS A 4 65.04 18.93 -10.65
CA LYS A 4 63.96 19.51 -9.83
C LYS A 4 62.77 19.85 -10.76
N PHE A 5 61.54 19.58 -10.34
CA PHE A 5 60.36 20.30 -10.86
C PHE A 5 59.31 20.46 -9.76
N THR A 6 59.41 21.61 -9.10
CA THR A 6 58.32 22.30 -8.41
C THR A 6 57.18 22.51 -9.41
N CYS A 7 55.99 22.02 -9.11
CA CYS A 7 54.76 22.52 -9.71
C CYS A 7 53.73 22.74 -8.60
N MET A 8 53.74 23.98 -8.14
CA MET A 8 52.72 24.61 -7.33
C MET A 8 51.44 24.67 -8.18
N LEU A 9 50.42 23.88 -7.84
CA LEU A 9 49.07 24.04 -8.39
C LEU A 9 48.07 24.12 -7.23
N VAL A 10 47.76 25.37 -6.92
CA VAL A 10 46.63 25.84 -6.12
C VAL A 10 45.33 25.45 -6.82
N VAL A 11 44.23 25.39 -6.04
CA VAL A 11 42.82 25.49 -6.45
C VAL A 11 42.02 24.19 -6.30
N GLY A 12 41.23 24.17 -5.23
CA GLY A 12 39.82 23.80 -5.35
C GLY A 12 39.48 22.32 -5.49
N ALA A 13 39.96 21.48 -4.57
CA ALA A 13 39.25 20.23 -4.31
C ALA A 13 37.97 20.58 -3.56
N LEU A 14 36.90 20.76 -4.35
CA LEU A 14 35.54 20.98 -3.93
C LEU A 14 35.22 20.14 -2.68
N LEU A 15 34.84 20.84 -1.62
CA LEU A 15 33.86 20.33 -0.66
C LEU A 15 32.61 19.91 -1.45
N TRP A 16 32.58 18.68 -1.96
CA TRP A 16 31.33 17.96 -2.17
C TRP A 16 30.78 17.64 -0.80
N GLY A 17 30.22 18.68 -0.17
CA GLY A 17 29.25 18.51 0.89
C GLY A 17 28.10 17.72 0.29
N THR A 18 28.14 16.40 0.50
CA THR A 18 26.97 15.56 0.42
C THR A 18 26.04 16.03 1.54
N ALA A 19 25.31 17.11 1.28
CA ALA A 19 24.06 17.38 1.95
C ALA A 19 23.15 16.21 1.57
N VAL A 20 23.27 15.11 2.32
CA VAL A 20 22.23 14.10 2.39
C VAL A 20 21.04 14.87 2.95
N SER A 21 20.19 15.36 2.05
CA SER A 21 18.85 15.76 2.41
C SER A 21 18.22 14.52 3.03
N ALA A 22 18.19 14.48 4.37
CA ALA A 22 17.31 13.60 5.07
C ALA A 22 15.91 13.96 4.58
N PHE A 23 15.41 13.21 3.60
CA PHE A 23 13.98 13.18 3.34
C PHE A 23 13.38 12.75 4.67
N ALA A 24 12.75 13.69 5.37
CA ALA A 24 11.75 13.30 6.36
C ALA A 24 10.82 12.39 5.57
N ALA A 25 10.87 11.09 5.87
CA ALA A 25 9.97 10.13 5.28
C ALA A 25 8.56 10.60 5.70
N GLY A 26 7.90 11.31 4.79
CA GLY A 26 6.55 11.78 5.01
C GLY A 26 5.67 10.56 5.18
N SER A 27 4.72 10.62 6.11
CA SER A 27 3.69 9.58 6.26
C SER A 27 3.04 9.31 4.90
N LEU A 28 2.86 8.03 4.61
CA LEU A 28 2.27 7.60 3.35
C LEU A 28 0.83 8.10 3.25
N ALA A 29 0.35 8.33 2.02
CA ALA A 29 -1.09 8.52 1.87
C ALA A 29 -1.81 7.25 2.38
N PRO A 30 -2.95 7.36 3.08
CA PRO A 30 -3.61 6.21 3.70
C PRO A 30 -3.83 4.99 2.77
N TRP A 31 -4.14 5.23 1.50
CA TRP A 31 -4.31 4.17 0.51
C TRP A 31 -3.00 3.46 0.16
N GLN A 32 -1.87 4.19 0.11
CA GLN A 32 -0.54 3.62 -0.14
C GLN A 32 -0.10 2.77 1.04
N ALA A 33 -0.32 3.26 2.27
CA ALA A 33 -0.06 2.49 3.48
C ALA A 33 -0.89 1.19 3.49
N ALA A 34 -2.17 1.27 3.13
CA ALA A 34 -3.05 0.10 3.09
C ALA A 34 -2.65 -0.90 2.00
N ASP A 35 -2.19 -0.44 0.83
CA ASP A 35 -1.61 -1.30 -0.21
C ASP A 35 -0.36 -2.01 0.31
N ALA A 36 0.57 -1.25 0.91
CA ALA A 36 1.82 -1.81 1.44
C ALA A 36 1.57 -2.88 2.53
N VAL A 37 0.62 -2.64 3.44
CA VAL A 37 0.20 -3.64 4.44
C VAL A 37 -0.34 -4.89 3.76
N ARG A 38 -1.25 -4.75 2.79
CA ARG A 38 -1.82 -5.90 2.07
C ARG A 38 -0.77 -6.70 1.31
N ASP A 39 0.18 -6.03 0.68
CA ASP A 39 1.29 -6.67 -0.05
C ASP A 39 2.19 -7.45 0.91
N ALA A 40 2.57 -6.88 2.06
CA ALA A 40 3.36 -7.55 3.08
C ALA A 40 2.63 -8.77 3.68
N LEU A 41 1.33 -8.66 3.99
CA LEU A 41 0.53 -9.79 4.47
C LEU A 41 0.41 -10.90 3.42
N PHE A 42 0.25 -10.55 2.14
CA PHE A 42 0.23 -11.52 1.05
C PHE A 42 1.60 -12.20 0.89
N ALA A 43 2.69 -11.44 1.00
CA ALA A 43 4.05 -11.96 0.96
C ALA A 43 4.31 -12.95 2.11
N ALA A 44 3.85 -12.65 3.33
CA ALA A 44 3.93 -13.55 4.48
C ALA A 44 3.21 -14.88 4.21
N GLN A 45 1.97 -14.83 3.73
CA GLN A 45 1.20 -16.04 3.41
C GLN A 45 1.86 -16.88 2.30
N LYS A 46 2.41 -16.21 1.27
CA LYS A 46 3.14 -16.88 0.19
C LYS A 46 4.42 -17.55 0.70
N ALA A 47 5.17 -16.90 1.58
CA ALA A 47 6.38 -17.46 2.18
C ALA A 47 6.06 -18.70 3.02
N LEU A 48 5.00 -18.66 3.84
CA LEU A 48 4.57 -19.81 4.62
C LEU A 48 4.17 -21.00 3.72
N LEU A 49 3.48 -20.75 2.61
CA LEU A 49 3.13 -21.79 1.63
C LEU A 49 4.37 -22.44 0.99
N LEU A 50 5.47 -21.70 0.90
CA LEU A 50 6.76 -22.16 0.39
C LEU A 50 7.67 -22.76 1.49
N ALA A 51 7.13 -22.94 2.71
CA ALA A 51 7.85 -23.42 3.89
C ALA A 51 9.07 -22.56 4.28
N ASP A 52 8.98 -21.24 4.05
CA ASP A 52 9.97 -20.26 4.50
C ASP A 52 9.41 -19.46 5.69
N ASP A 53 9.48 -20.06 6.89
CA ASP A 53 8.92 -19.50 8.11
C ASP A 53 9.60 -18.18 8.50
N ALA A 54 10.90 -18.04 8.22
CA ALA A 54 11.67 -16.83 8.52
C ALA A 54 11.20 -15.66 7.66
N ALA A 55 11.04 -15.86 6.35
CA ALA A 55 10.49 -14.84 5.47
C ALA A 55 9.01 -14.56 5.78
N ALA A 56 8.23 -15.57 6.18
CA ALA A 56 6.84 -15.36 6.60
C ALA A 56 6.75 -14.44 7.81
N GLN A 57 7.58 -14.69 8.83
CA GLN A 57 7.63 -13.88 10.05
C GLN A 57 8.11 -12.44 9.78
N ASP A 58 9.13 -12.26 8.95
CA ASP A 58 9.66 -10.94 8.58
C ASP A 58 8.61 -10.08 7.87
N GLN A 59 7.91 -10.65 6.89
CA GLN A 59 6.85 -9.94 6.17
C GLN A 59 5.62 -9.68 7.06
N TRP A 60 5.30 -10.58 7.98
CA TRP A 60 4.23 -10.37 8.97
C TRP A 60 4.56 -9.21 9.92
N GLN A 61 5.81 -9.15 10.39
CA GLN A 61 6.29 -8.07 11.24
C GLN A 61 6.31 -6.73 10.49
N THR A 62 6.77 -6.73 9.23
CA THR A 62 6.73 -5.54 8.36
C THR A 62 5.31 -4.98 8.25
N ALA A 63 4.32 -5.85 8.03
CA ALA A 63 2.92 -5.45 7.98
C ALA A 63 2.44 -4.85 9.33
N GLN A 64 2.86 -5.44 10.45
CA GLN A 64 2.51 -4.94 11.79
C GLN A 64 3.09 -3.56 12.07
N GLU A 65 4.35 -3.33 11.69
CA GLU A 65 5.03 -2.04 11.84
C GLU A 65 4.32 -0.97 11.00
N LEU A 66 4.02 -1.26 9.73
CA LEU A 66 3.26 -0.36 8.86
C LEU A 66 1.90 -0.01 9.44
N VAL A 67 1.16 -0.99 9.99
CA VAL A 67 -0.12 -0.70 10.64
C VAL A 67 0.06 0.22 11.84
N THR A 68 1.04 -0.09 12.69
CA THR A 68 1.28 0.66 13.93
C THR A 68 1.68 2.11 13.64
N THR A 69 2.46 2.35 12.59
CA THR A 69 2.93 3.68 12.22
C THR A 69 1.89 4.48 11.46
N GLU A 70 1.33 3.92 10.39
CA GLU A 70 0.49 4.69 9.45
C GLU A 70 -0.98 4.77 9.88
N PHE A 71 -1.43 3.88 10.79
CA PHE A 71 -2.83 3.80 11.22
C PHE A 71 -3.02 3.97 12.73
N ALA A 72 -2.07 4.63 13.40
CA ALA A 72 -2.14 4.95 14.83
C ALA A 72 -3.39 5.76 15.24
N ALA A 73 -3.99 6.49 14.29
CA ALA A 73 -5.19 7.29 14.50
C ALA A 73 -6.50 6.49 14.40
N PHE A 74 -6.45 5.17 14.15
CA PHE A 74 -7.64 4.35 14.11
C PHE A 74 -8.38 4.31 15.46
N PRO A 75 -9.72 4.17 15.47
CA PRO A 75 -10.47 3.97 16.70
C PRO A 75 -9.95 2.76 17.48
N THR A 76 -9.97 2.83 18.81
CA THR A 76 -9.44 1.77 19.69
C THR A 76 -10.01 0.39 19.36
N ALA A 77 -11.32 0.27 19.09
CA ALA A 77 -11.93 -1.01 18.73
C ALA A 77 -11.36 -1.63 17.43
N VAL A 78 -10.97 -0.78 16.47
CA VAL A 78 -10.29 -1.23 15.24
C VAL A 78 -8.87 -1.68 15.59
N GLN A 79 -8.14 -0.91 16.41
CA GLN A 79 -6.79 -1.27 16.83
C GLN A 79 -6.76 -2.62 17.58
N ASP A 80 -7.70 -2.85 18.49
CA ASP A 80 -7.80 -4.09 19.25
C ASP A 80 -8.06 -5.30 18.32
N THR A 81 -8.93 -5.12 17.33
CA THR A 81 -9.21 -6.15 16.31
C THR A 81 -7.94 -6.48 15.52
N VAL A 82 -7.19 -5.46 15.11
CA VAL A 82 -5.96 -5.66 14.34
C VAL A 82 -4.87 -6.31 15.19
N GLN A 83 -4.71 -5.90 16.46
CA GLN A 83 -3.73 -6.48 17.37
C GLN A 83 -4.01 -7.96 17.64
N HIS A 84 -5.27 -8.34 17.87
CA HIS A 84 -5.65 -9.74 18.01
C HIS A 84 -5.35 -10.53 16.73
N ALA A 85 -5.73 -10.02 15.56
CA ALA A 85 -5.46 -10.70 14.30
C ALA A 85 -3.95 -10.85 14.02
N PHE A 86 -3.11 -9.86 14.40
CA PHE A 86 -1.66 -9.99 14.33
C PHE A 86 -1.11 -11.07 15.27
N ALA A 87 -1.69 -11.23 16.47
CA ALA A 87 -1.32 -12.29 17.40
C ALA A 87 -1.71 -13.67 16.86
N ASP A 88 -2.92 -13.81 16.32
CA ASP A 88 -3.40 -15.05 15.72
C ASP A 88 -2.54 -15.47 14.52
N GLY A 89 -2.16 -14.52 13.65
CA GLY A 89 -1.29 -14.83 12.52
C GLY A 89 0.13 -15.22 12.92
N ARG A 90 0.70 -14.65 14.01
CA ARG A 90 1.98 -15.13 14.56
C ARG A 90 1.88 -16.58 15.04
N THR A 91 0.79 -16.92 15.74
CA THR A 91 0.51 -18.30 16.16
C THR A 91 0.38 -19.23 14.96
N ALA A 92 -0.32 -18.79 13.91
CA ALA A 92 -0.50 -19.56 12.69
C ALA A 92 0.83 -19.81 11.95
N ILE A 93 1.71 -18.81 11.85
CA ILE A 93 3.06 -18.98 11.28
C ILE A 93 3.85 -20.02 12.07
N ALA A 94 3.87 -19.91 13.40
CA ALA A 94 4.59 -20.87 14.26
C ALA A 94 4.07 -22.31 14.16
N ALA A 95 2.79 -22.48 13.80
CA ALA A 95 2.15 -23.78 13.61
C ALA A 95 2.15 -24.29 12.14
N ALA A 96 2.76 -23.55 11.21
CA ALA A 96 2.65 -23.78 9.76
C ALA A 96 1.19 -23.85 9.26
N ASP A 97 0.26 -23.16 9.93
CA ASP A 97 -1.16 -23.14 9.62
C ASP A 97 -1.47 -22.08 8.56
N THR A 98 -1.43 -22.50 7.30
CA THR A 98 -1.75 -21.61 6.16
C THR A 98 -3.20 -21.11 6.17
N ALA A 99 -4.15 -21.87 6.72
CA ALA A 99 -5.55 -21.48 6.78
C ALA A 99 -5.78 -20.44 7.88
N GLY A 100 -5.19 -20.66 9.06
CA GLY A 100 -5.17 -19.69 10.16
C GLY A 100 -4.53 -18.37 9.74
N LEU A 101 -3.40 -18.40 9.02
CA LEU A 101 -2.75 -17.19 8.54
C LEU A 101 -3.62 -16.43 7.52
N ALA A 102 -4.30 -17.15 6.62
CA ALA A 102 -5.23 -16.55 5.66
C ALA A 102 -6.44 -15.89 6.37
N ALA A 103 -6.96 -16.51 7.43
CA ALA A 103 -8.04 -15.95 8.25
C ALA A 103 -7.58 -14.66 8.95
N ALA A 104 -6.42 -14.68 9.61
CA ALA A 104 -5.83 -13.50 10.24
C ALA A 104 -5.63 -12.34 9.26
N ARG A 105 -5.08 -12.62 8.06
CA ARG A 105 -4.97 -11.62 6.98
C ARG A 105 -6.32 -11.02 6.59
N GLY A 106 -7.36 -11.85 6.47
CA GLY A 106 -8.72 -11.41 6.16
C GLY A 106 -9.27 -10.47 7.22
N GLN A 107 -9.07 -10.80 8.50
CA GLN A 107 -9.48 -9.97 9.63
C GLN A 107 -8.75 -8.61 9.63
N ILE A 108 -7.43 -8.59 9.44
CA ILE A 108 -6.67 -7.34 9.34
C ILE A 108 -7.19 -6.49 8.19
N THR A 109 -7.40 -7.08 7.01
CA THR A 109 -7.91 -6.37 5.83
C THR A 109 -9.30 -5.78 6.09
N GLY A 110 -10.20 -6.56 6.71
CA GLY A 110 -11.52 -6.08 7.10
C GLY A 110 -11.47 -4.92 8.10
N ALA A 111 -10.57 -5.00 9.09
CA ALA A 111 -10.38 -3.94 10.07
C ALA A 111 -9.78 -2.67 9.45
N LEU A 112 -8.87 -2.78 8.48
CA LEU A 112 -8.36 -1.63 7.71
C LEU A 112 -9.50 -0.92 6.97
N TYR A 113 -10.43 -1.66 6.36
CA TYR A 113 -11.59 -1.08 5.69
C TYR A 113 -12.56 -0.42 6.67
N TRP A 114 -12.76 -1.03 7.84
CA TRP A 114 -13.59 -0.42 8.88
C TRP A 114 -12.97 0.89 9.39
N GLY A 115 -11.69 0.89 9.75
CA GLY A 115 -10.99 2.10 10.19
C GLY A 115 -10.98 3.20 9.11
N ALA A 116 -10.80 2.82 7.84
CA ALA A 116 -10.88 3.76 6.73
C ALA A 116 -12.28 4.39 6.58
N TYR A 117 -13.34 3.59 6.77
CA TYR A 117 -14.71 4.10 6.74
C TYR A 117 -14.99 5.09 7.87
N GLU A 118 -14.54 4.80 9.10
CA GLU A 118 -14.70 5.72 10.24
C GLU A 118 -14.00 7.07 9.97
N ASN A 119 -12.76 7.03 9.47
CA ASN A 119 -12.01 8.24 9.13
C ASN A 119 -12.65 9.03 7.96
N LEU A 120 -13.19 8.32 6.97
CA LEU A 120 -13.95 8.94 5.89
C LEU A 120 -15.17 9.71 6.42
N GLN A 121 -15.96 9.09 7.31
CA GLN A 121 -17.14 9.72 7.88
C GLN A 121 -16.79 10.97 8.69
N GLN A 122 -15.70 10.92 9.47
CA GLN A 122 -15.19 12.07 10.20
C GLN A 122 -14.75 13.21 9.27
N ALA A 123 -14.02 12.89 8.19
CA ALA A 123 -13.59 13.87 7.20
C ALA A 123 -14.78 14.54 6.49
N ILE A 124 -15.81 13.76 6.12
CA ILE A 124 -17.05 14.29 5.54
C ILE A 124 -17.75 15.23 6.51
N ALA A 125 -17.89 14.83 7.78
CA ALA A 125 -18.53 15.66 8.81
C ALA A 125 -17.77 16.98 9.05
N ALA A 126 -16.44 16.96 8.90
CA ALA A 126 -15.59 18.14 9.01
C ALA A 126 -15.53 19.00 7.72
N GLY A 127 -16.13 18.55 6.62
CA GLY A 127 -16.01 19.21 5.32
C GLY A 127 -14.62 19.08 4.66
N ASP A 128 -13.78 18.14 5.14
CA ASP A 128 -12.45 17.89 4.60
C ASP A 128 -12.51 16.91 3.42
N GLN A 129 -12.75 17.47 2.24
CA GLN A 129 -12.87 16.71 1.00
C GLN A 129 -11.57 15.96 0.64
N GLN A 130 -10.40 16.55 0.92
CA GLN A 130 -9.12 15.95 0.52
C GLN A 130 -8.85 14.69 1.34
N THR A 131 -9.06 14.76 2.66
CA THR A 131 -8.91 13.59 3.55
C THR A 131 -9.94 12.52 3.22
N ALA A 132 -11.21 12.91 2.98
CA ALA A 132 -12.25 11.97 2.56
C ALA A 132 -11.86 11.20 1.28
N GLN A 133 -11.32 11.90 0.26
CA GLN A 133 -10.86 11.26 -0.96
C GLN A 133 -9.73 10.26 -0.72
N ALA A 134 -8.77 10.58 0.16
CA ALA A 134 -7.66 9.69 0.46
C ALA A 134 -8.13 8.37 1.09
N TRP A 135 -9.11 8.42 2.00
CA TRP A 135 -9.67 7.22 2.65
C TRP A 135 -10.58 6.40 1.75
N LEU A 136 -11.29 7.02 0.80
CA LEU A 136 -12.09 6.29 -0.20
C LEU A 136 -11.27 5.33 -1.05
N LEU A 137 -10.02 5.69 -1.36
CA LEU A 137 -9.13 4.88 -2.18
C LEU A 137 -8.66 3.59 -1.48
N VAL A 138 -8.77 3.52 -0.14
CA VAL A 138 -8.37 2.32 0.62
C VAL A 138 -9.25 1.11 0.27
N ARG A 139 -10.56 1.31 0.02
CA ARG A 139 -11.51 0.20 -0.04
C ARG A 139 -11.51 -0.54 -1.37
N GLU A 140 -11.59 0.16 -2.50
CA GLU A 140 -11.44 -0.46 -3.83
C GLU A 140 -11.57 0.48 -5.03
N PHE A 141 -11.64 1.80 -4.82
CA PHE A 141 -11.43 2.73 -5.92
C PHE A 141 -9.93 2.81 -6.21
N ARG A 142 -9.32 1.69 -6.61
CA ARG A 142 -8.14 1.81 -7.46
C ARG A 142 -8.56 2.78 -8.54
N ARG A 143 -7.76 3.81 -8.79
CA ARG A 143 -7.82 4.47 -10.08
C ARG A 143 -7.52 3.36 -11.08
N VAL A 144 -8.56 2.64 -11.53
CA VAL A 144 -8.57 2.15 -12.89
C VAL A 144 -8.20 3.40 -13.64
N LEU A 145 -6.98 3.41 -14.16
CA LEU A 145 -6.68 4.25 -15.29
C LEU A 145 -7.86 3.96 -16.20
N PHE A 146 -8.83 4.87 -16.24
CA PHE A 146 -9.77 5.00 -17.33
C PHE A 146 -8.84 5.34 -18.48
N ARG A 147 -8.16 4.32 -18.98
CA ARG A 147 -7.36 4.40 -20.17
C ARG A 147 -8.46 4.62 -21.19
N SER A 148 -8.60 5.87 -21.58
CA SER A 148 -9.48 6.38 -22.62
C SER A 148 -9.23 5.73 -23.99
N THR A 149 -8.42 4.66 -24.05
CA THR A 149 -8.51 3.60 -25.04
C THR A 149 -9.75 2.73 -24.80
N LEU A 150 -10.92 3.35 -24.65
CA LEU A 150 -12.13 2.70 -25.13
C LEU A 150 -11.87 2.46 -26.62
N CYS A 151 -11.75 1.18 -27.00
CA CYS A 151 -12.07 0.81 -28.36
C CYS A 151 -13.40 1.49 -28.70
N PRO A 152 -13.57 2.12 -29.86
CA PRO A 152 -14.87 2.59 -30.26
C PRO A 152 -15.79 1.36 -30.25
N PHE A 153 -16.70 1.31 -29.28
CA PHE A 153 -17.78 0.35 -29.28
C PHE A 153 -18.72 0.80 -30.40
N THR A 154 -18.34 0.50 -31.64
CA THR A 154 -19.24 0.55 -32.79
C THR A 154 -20.22 -0.59 -32.57
N SER A 155 -21.25 -0.31 -31.76
CA SER A 155 -22.40 -1.18 -31.64
C SER A 155 -23.01 -1.39 -33.03
N PRO A 156 -23.11 -2.63 -33.55
CA PRO A 156 -23.91 -2.91 -34.73
C PRO A 156 -25.38 -3.06 -34.30
N PHE A 157 -25.90 -2.19 -33.44
CA PHE A 157 -27.35 -2.05 -33.26
C PHE A 157 -27.92 -1.35 -34.50
N ARG A 158 -27.98 -2.10 -35.59
CA ARG A 158 -28.83 -1.81 -36.74
C ARG A 158 -30.26 -1.75 -36.21
N SER A 159 -30.88 -0.58 -36.25
CA SER A 159 -32.21 -0.36 -35.70
C SER A 159 -33.21 -1.34 -36.32
N SER A 160 -34.12 -1.85 -35.51
CA SER A 160 -35.21 -2.74 -35.93
C SER A 160 -36.14 -2.10 -36.97
N GLU A 161 -36.06 -0.78 -37.19
CA GLU A 161 -36.79 -0.06 -38.22
C GLU A 161 -36.31 -0.38 -39.63
N GLU A 162 -35.02 -0.65 -39.82
CA GLU A 162 -34.47 -0.95 -41.15
C GLU A 162 -34.87 -2.35 -41.66
N ARG A 163 -35.36 -3.21 -40.75
CA ARG A 163 -35.90 -4.54 -41.09
C ARG A 163 -37.34 -4.51 -41.60
N ARG A 164 -38.11 -3.44 -41.34
CA ARG A 164 -39.51 -3.33 -41.77
C ARG A 164 -39.72 -2.67 -43.15
N ARG A 165 -38.67 -2.15 -43.79
CA ARG A 165 -38.76 -1.51 -45.11
C ARG A 165 -38.54 -2.44 -46.30
N LYS A 166 -38.35 -3.75 -46.07
CA LYS A 166 -38.03 -4.73 -47.13
C LYS A 166 -39.09 -5.80 -47.36
N GLU A 167 -40.26 -5.66 -46.72
CA GLU A 167 -41.46 -6.44 -47.00
C GLU A 167 -42.52 -5.50 -47.58
#